data_AF-A0A924WXL1-F1
#
_entry.id   AF-A0A924WXL1-F1
#
_cell.length_a   1.000
_cell.length_b   1.000
_cell.length_c   1.000
_cell.angle_alpha   90.00
_cell.angle_beta   90.00
_cell.angle_gamma   90.00
#
_symmetry.space_group_name_H-M   'P 1'
#
loop_
_entity.id
_entity.type
_entity.pdbx_description
1 polymer ?
#
loop_
_entity_poly.entity_id
_entity_poly.type
_entity_poly.pdbx_seq_one_letter_code
_entity_poly.pdbx_strand_id
1 'polypeptide(L)' 'MRKAKTATRAKVVKADRSPYPQGWDRKRVQKLIDHYENQTDDQAIAEAEAAYNATVSTMMQIPVALVSKVGRMIAKAS' A
#
# COMPACT_ATOMS: atom_id res chain seq x y z
N MET A 1 -24.31 30.37 -33.23
CA MET A 1 -22.86 30.07 -33.37
C MET A 1 -22.37 29.33 -32.13
N ARG A 2 -21.52 28.32 -32.29
CA ARG A 2 -21.14 27.34 -31.25
C ARG A 2 -20.10 27.90 -30.27
N LYS A 3 -20.14 27.35 -29.06
CA LYS A 3 -19.49 27.74 -27.80
C LYS A 3 -17.95 27.68 -27.85
N ALA A 4 -17.26 28.59 -27.17
CA ALA A 4 -15.86 28.42 -26.78
C ALA A 4 -15.79 28.08 -25.29
N LYS A 5 -15.54 26.80 -24.99
CA LYS A 5 -15.30 26.29 -23.63
C LYS A 5 -13.79 26.30 -23.44
N THR A 6 -13.28 27.18 -22.59
CA THR A 6 -11.86 27.30 -22.25
C THR A 6 -11.38 25.99 -21.64
N ALA A 7 -10.46 25.30 -22.32
CA ALA A 7 -9.88 24.05 -21.86
C ALA A 7 -8.71 24.36 -20.92
N THR A 8 -8.93 24.25 -19.62
CA THR A 8 -7.86 24.26 -18.62
C THR A 8 -7.01 23.01 -18.81
N ARG A 9 -5.77 23.20 -19.29
CA ARG A 9 -4.79 22.13 -19.53
C ARG A 9 -4.38 21.52 -18.18
N ALA A 10 -4.98 20.39 -17.83
CA ALA A 10 -4.54 19.57 -16.71
C ALA A 10 -3.06 19.19 -16.90
N LYS A 11 -2.21 19.54 -15.93
CA LYS A 11 -0.81 19.11 -15.92
C LYS A 11 -0.77 17.59 -15.80
N VAL A 12 -0.35 16.93 -16.87
CA VAL A 12 0.01 15.50 -16.84
C VAL A 12 1.21 15.36 -15.91
N VAL A 13 0.98 14.86 -14.70
CA VAL A 13 2.05 14.49 -13.77
C VAL A 13 2.79 13.32 -14.42
N LYS A 14 4.01 13.57 -14.89
CA LYS A 14 4.90 12.50 -15.38
C LYS A 14 5.05 11.49 -14.24
N ALA A 15 4.72 10.23 -14.50
CA ALA A 15 4.98 9.15 -13.56
C ALA A 15 6.50 9.14 -13.30
N ASP A 16 6.89 9.51 -12.09
CA ASP A 16 8.25 9.35 -11.61
C ASP A 16 8.58 7.86 -11.71
N ARG A 17 9.58 7.50 -12.51
CA ARG A 17 10.06 6.12 -12.66
C ARG A 17 10.91 5.72 -11.45
N SER A 18 10.49 6.14 -10.26
CA SER A 18 11.08 5.68 -9.02
C SER A 18 10.89 4.17 -8.94
N PRO A 19 11.93 3.39 -8.58
CA PRO A 19 11.77 1.96 -8.30
C PRO A 19 10.89 1.73 -7.06
N TYR A 20 10.52 2.79 -6.35
CA TYR A 20 9.76 2.74 -5.12
C TYR A 20 8.28 3.04 -5.34
N PRO A 21 7.40 2.50 -4.48
CA PRO A 21 5.99 2.84 -4.48
C PRO A 21 5.75 4.35 -4.38
N GLN A 22 4.58 4.80 -4.81
CA GLN A 22 4.20 6.20 -4.69
C GLN A 22 4.30 6.69 -3.22
N GLY A 23 4.99 7.80 -3.00
CA GLY A 23 5.21 8.35 -1.65
C GLY A 23 6.35 7.70 -0.87
N TRP A 24 7.15 6.84 -1.51
CA TRP A 24 8.35 6.25 -0.93
C TRP A 24 9.61 6.84 -1.56
N ASP A 25 10.60 7.12 -0.72
CA ASP A 25 11.93 7.53 -1.12
C ASP A 25 12.97 6.52 -0.66
N ARG A 26 14.21 6.67 -1.15
CA ARG A 26 15.34 5.80 -0.79
C ARG A 26 15.58 5.77 0.72
N LYS A 27 15.39 6.90 1.41
CA LYS A 27 15.65 7.01 2.85
C LYS A 27 14.66 6.17 3.65
N ARG A 28 13.37 6.21 3.30
CA ARG A 28 12.34 5.39 3.92
C ARG A 28 12.59 3.91 3.67
N VAL A 29 12.96 3.54 2.45
CA VAL A 29 13.27 2.15 2.10
C VAL A 29 14.47 1.63 2.88
N GLN A 30 15.55 2.42 2.97
CA GLN A 30 16.74 2.02 3.73
C GLN A 30 16.42 1.82 5.22
N LYS A 31 15.66 2.73 5.84
CA LYS A 31 15.23 2.57 7.24
C LYS A 31 14.43 1.29 7.47
N LEU A 32 13.60 0.90 6.51
CA LEU A 32 12.81 -0.33 6.60
C LEU A 32 13.69 -1.57 6.50
N ILE A 33 14.68 -1.56 5.59
CA ILE A 33 15.66 -2.62 5.46
C ILE A 33 16.45 -2.76 6.76
N ASP A 34 17.02 -1.66 7.26
CA ASP A 34 17.83 -1.66 8.49
C ASP A 34 17.02 -2.15 9.70
N HIS A 35 15.72 -1.82 9.78
CA HIS A 35 14.82 -2.30 10.84
C HIS A 35 14.68 -3.81 10.82
N TYR A 36 14.33 -4.40 9.67
CA TYR A 36 14.10 -5.84 9.56
C TYR A 36 15.40 -6.66 9.57
N GLU A 37 16.53 -6.12 9.09
CA GLU A 37 17.82 -6.81 9.15
C GLU A 37 18.38 -6.92 10.58
N ASN A 38 18.05 -5.98 11.46
CA ASN A 38 18.51 -5.96 12.85
C ASN A 38 17.42 -6.35 13.86
N GLN A 39 16.25 -6.81 13.39
CA GLN A 39 15.17 -7.26 14.24
C GLN A 39 15.56 -8.56 14.94
N THR A 40 15.33 -8.64 16.25
CA THR A 40 15.51 -9.90 16.99
C THR A 40 14.29 -10.81 16.82
N ASP A 41 14.46 -12.11 17.03
CA ASP A 41 13.36 -13.08 16.97
C ASP A 41 12.20 -12.69 17.92
N ASP A 42 12.52 -12.25 19.15
CA ASP A 42 11.52 -11.78 20.12
C ASP A 42 10.74 -10.57 19.62
N GLN A 43 11.41 -9.63 18.93
CA GLN A 43 10.75 -8.45 18.34
C GLN A 43 9.86 -8.84 17.16
N ALA A 44 10.30 -9.78 16.33
CA ALA A 44 9.48 -10.29 15.22
C ALA A 44 8.22 -10.99 15.73
N ILE A 45 8.33 -11.76 16.82
CA ILE A 45 7.20 -12.39 17.50
C ILE A 45 6.25 -11.33 18.07
N ALA A 46 6.78 -10.34 18.80
CA ALA A 46 5.96 -9.27 19.38
C ALA A 46 5.22 -8.45 18.32
N GLU A 47 5.85 -8.14 17.18
CA GLU A 47 5.19 -7.47 16.06
C GLU A 47 4.07 -8.34 15.44
N ALA A 48 4.30 -9.64 15.28
CA ALA A 48 3.30 -10.57 14.76
C ALA A 48 2.10 -10.71 15.73
N GLU A 49 2.35 -10.82 17.03
CA GLU A 49 1.30 -10.85 18.06
C GLU A 49 0.52 -9.54 18.11
N ALA A 50 1.20 -8.39 18.01
CA ALA A 50 0.53 -7.09 17.95
C ALA A 50 -0.35 -6.96 16.71
N ALA A 51 0.13 -7.39 15.54
CA ALA A 51 -0.66 -7.40 14.30
C ALA A 51 -1.86 -8.36 14.38
N TYR A 52 -1.69 -9.52 15.02
CA TYR A 52 -2.76 -10.48 15.25
C TYR A 52 -3.83 -9.94 16.21
N ASN A 53 -3.41 -9.28 17.29
CA ASN A 53 -4.31 -8.72 18.30
C ASN A 53 -4.94 -7.38 17.88
N ALA A 54 -4.47 -6.76 16.79
CA ALA A 54 -5.01 -5.49 16.32
C ALA A 54 -6.44 -5.66 15.79
N THR A 55 -7.39 -4.91 16.37
CA THR A 55 -8.81 -4.94 15.99
C THR A 55 -9.12 -4.25 14.65
N VAL A 56 -8.10 -3.75 13.95
CA VAL A 56 -8.23 -3.08 12.64
C VAL A 56 -8.46 -4.05 11.49
N SER A 57 -8.16 -5.34 11.68
CA SER A 57 -8.31 -6.37 10.66
C SER A 57 -8.77 -7.69 11.27
N THR A 58 -9.53 -8.47 10.50
CA THR A 58 -10.02 -9.79 10.92
C THR A 58 -9.49 -10.85 9.97
N MET A 59 -8.98 -11.97 10.51
CA MET A 59 -8.57 -13.12 9.71
C MET A 59 -9.80 -13.95 9.30
N MET A 60 -9.90 -14.26 8.00
CA MET A 60 -10.97 -15.08 7.43
C MET A 60 -10.39 -16.04 6.40
N GLN A 61 -10.86 -17.29 6.39
CA GLN A 61 -10.51 -18.24 5.36
C GLN A 61 -11.22 -17.90 4.05
N ILE A 62 -10.45 -17.75 2.96
CA ILE A 62 -10.97 -17.46 1.63
C ILE A 62 -10.45 -18.54 0.67
N PRO A 63 -11.32 -19.24 -0.08
CA PRO A 63 -10.89 -20.14 -1.14
C PRO A 63 -9.96 -19.42 -2.14
N VAL A 64 -8.87 -20.06 -2.54
CA VAL A 64 -7.84 -19.45 -3.42
C VAL A 64 -8.43 -18.80 -4.68
N ALA A 65 -9.41 -19.48 -5.30
CA ALA A 65 -10.11 -18.98 -6.49
C ALA A 65 -10.83 -17.63 -6.28
N LEU A 66 -11.12 -17.25 -5.04
CA LEU A 66 -11.86 -16.03 -4.68
C LEU A 66 -10.97 -14.89 -4.16
N VAL A 67 -9.68 -15.13 -3.89
CA VAL A 67 -8.76 -14.14 -3.31
C VAL A 67 -8.74 -12.85 -4.12
N SER A 68 -8.59 -12.95 -5.45
CA SER A 68 -8.58 -11.78 -6.34
C SER A 68 -9.90 -11.00 -6.33
N LYS A 69 -11.04 -11.67 -6.13
CA LYS A 69 -12.35 -11.02 -6.06
C LYS A 69 -12.50 -10.24 -4.76
N VAL A 70 -12.14 -10.85 -3.63
CA VAL A 70 -12.19 -10.20 -2.32
C VAL A 70 -11.21 -9.03 -2.25
N GLY A 71 -9.98 -9.18 -2.74
CA GLY A 71 -8.99 -8.09 -2.77
C GLY A 71 -9.49 -6.86 -3.53
N ARG A 72 -10.18 -7.05 -4.67
CA ARG A 72 -10.80 -5.93 -5.41
C ARG A 72 -11.95 -5.27 -4.64
N MET A 73 -12.68 -6.02 -3.81
CA MET A 73 -13.76 -5.45 -2.99
C MET A 73 -13.18 -4.59 -1.87
N ILE A 74 -12.14 -5.08 -1.20
CA ILE A 74 -11.44 -4.33 -0.14
C ILE A 74 -10.85 -3.03 -0.70
N ALA A 75 -10.15 -3.10 -1.85
CA ALA A 75 -9.55 -1.93 -2.47
C ALA A 75 -10.55 -0.84 -2.91
N LYS A 76 -11.83 -1.18 -3.08
CA LYS A 76 -12.90 -0.21 -3.36
C LYS A 76 -13.49 0.41 -2.09
N ALA A 77 -13.35 -0.28 -0.96
CA ALA A 77 -13.89 0.14 0.33
C ALA A 77 -12.87 0.97 1.15
N SER A 78 -11.61 1.00 0.72
CA SER A 78 -10.49 1.75 1.30
C SER A 78 -10.24 3.08 0.59
#